data_AF-A4YXF3-F1
#
_entry.id   AF-A4YXF3-F1
#
_cell.length_a   1.000
_cell.length_b   1.000
_cell.length_c   1.000
_cell.angle_alpha   90.00
_cell.angle_beta   90.00
_cell.angle_gamma   90.00
#
_symmetry.space_group_name_H-M   'P 1'
#
loop_
_entity.id
_entity.type
_entity.pdbx_description
1 polymer ?
#
loop_
_entity_poly.entity_id
_entity_poly.type
_entity_poly.pdbx_seq_one_letter_code
_entity_poly.pdbx_strand_id
1 'polypeptide(L)' 'MVAVKTRAFTILYEFEHAQTELIGKCVALSDGKAGTVEQVYLDELHGLRISINGHEGRWPVSTIKFAER' A
#
# COMPACT_ATOMS: atom_id res chain seq x y z
N MET A 1 17.15 -21.28 13.53
CA MET A 1 16.47 -21.29 12.21
C MET A 1 14.99 -20.92 12.26
N VAL A 2 14.22 -21.32 13.30
CA VAL A 2 12.78 -21.02 13.45
C VAL A 2 12.45 -19.52 13.41
N ALA A 3 13.27 -18.66 14.03
CA ALA A 3 13.01 -17.21 14.10
C ALA A 3 13.06 -16.48 12.75
N VAL A 4 13.83 -16.94 11.76
CA VAL A 4 13.86 -16.32 10.42
C VAL A 4 12.60 -16.69 9.65
N LYS A 5 12.19 -17.97 9.73
CA LYS A 5 10.96 -18.46 9.10
C LYS A 5 9.74 -17.71 9.64
N THR A 6 9.61 -17.59 10.96
CA THR A 6 8.48 -16.86 11.57
C THR A 6 8.44 -15.41 11.11
N ARG A 7 9.59 -14.69 11.11
CA ARG A 7 9.65 -13.31 10.63
C ARG A 7 9.24 -13.16 9.16
N ALA A 8 9.68 -14.07 8.30
CA ALA A 8 9.30 -14.06 6.88
C ALA A 8 7.77 -14.24 6.70
N PHE A 9 7.15 -15.14 7.47
CA PHE A 9 5.70 -15.30 7.45
C PHE A 9 4.96 -14.08 7.99
N THR A 10 5.45 -13.45 9.06
CA THR A 10 4.83 -12.21 9.58
C THR A 10 4.86 -11.11 8.54
N ILE A 11 5.99 -10.90 7.85
CA ILE A 11 6.08 -9.88 6.79
C ILE A 11 5.08 -10.15 5.67
N LEU A 12 4.98 -11.41 5.22
CA LEU A 12 4.03 -11.80 4.18
C LEU A 12 2.57 -11.57 4.62
N TYR A 13 2.25 -11.95 5.85
CA TYR A 13 0.91 -11.78 6.42
C TYR A 13 0.50 -10.30 6.51
N GLU A 14 1.37 -9.44 7.06
CA GLU A 14 1.11 -8.00 7.14
C GLU A 14 0.98 -7.36 5.74
N PHE A 15 1.75 -7.85 4.76
CA PHE A 15 1.65 -7.39 3.37
C PHE A 15 0.33 -7.80 2.71
N GLU A 16 -0.16 -9.02 2.93
CA GLU A 16 -1.47 -9.47 2.45
C GLU A 16 -2.62 -8.71 3.13
N HIS A 17 -2.49 -8.42 4.42
CA HIS A 17 -3.43 -7.58 5.15
C HIS A 17 -3.51 -6.17 4.57
N ALA A 18 -2.36 -5.53 4.33
CA ALA A 18 -2.32 -4.20 3.72
C ALA A 18 -2.93 -4.19 2.31
N GLN A 19 -2.71 -5.23 1.50
CA GLN A 19 -3.36 -5.37 0.20
C GLN A 19 -4.89 -5.44 0.33
N THR A 20 -5.38 -6.24 1.28
CA THR A 20 -6.82 -6.38 1.53
C THR A 20 -7.47 -5.07 1.99
N GLU A 21 -6.75 -4.29 2.80
CA GLU A 21 -7.25 -3.01 3.30
C GLU A 21 -7.25 -1.92 2.23
N LEU A 22 -6.22 -1.86 1.38
CA LEU A 22 -5.98 -0.75 0.46
C LEU A 22 -6.54 -0.97 -0.93
N ILE A 23 -6.38 -2.16 -1.53
CA ILE A 23 -6.78 -2.39 -2.93
C ILE A 23 -8.29 -2.19 -3.07
N GLY A 24 -8.69 -1.42 -4.09
CA GLY A 24 -10.10 -1.09 -4.32
C GLY A 24 -10.62 0.07 -3.48
N LYS A 25 -9.85 0.62 -2.54
CA LYS A 25 -10.24 1.84 -1.81
C LYS A 25 -9.97 3.09 -2.64
N CYS A 26 -10.87 4.06 -2.51
CA CYS A 26 -10.67 5.39 -3.04
C CYS A 26 -9.80 6.20 -2.09
N VAL A 27 -8.71 6.76 -2.61
CA VAL A 27 -7.74 7.55 -1.86
C VAL A 27 -7.41 8.85 -2.60
N ALA A 28 -7.06 9.87 -1.84
CA ALA A 28 -6.51 11.12 -2.33
C ALA A 28 -5.04 11.25 -1.90
N LEU A 29 -4.18 11.68 -2.81
CA LEU A 29 -2.79 12.01 -2.55
C LEU A 29 -2.65 13.47 -2.13
N SER A 30 -1.52 13.77 -1.51
CA SER A 30 -1.18 15.13 -1.08
C SER A 30 -0.95 16.10 -2.25
N ASP A 31 -0.67 15.59 -3.46
CA ASP A 31 -0.53 16.38 -4.69
C ASP A 31 -1.88 16.66 -5.40
N GLY A 32 -2.99 16.25 -4.79
CA GLY A 32 -4.35 16.48 -5.29
C GLY A 32 -4.86 15.41 -6.25
N LYS A 33 -4.06 14.39 -6.60
CA LYS A 33 -4.57 13.23 -7.35
C LYS A 33 -5.49 12.39 -6.48
N ALA A 34 -6.55 11.86 -7.07
CA ALA A 34 -7.43 10.91 -6.40
C ALA A 34 -7.80 9.78 -7.34
N GLY A 35 -8.07 8.61 -6.76
CA GLY A 35 -8.54 7.45 -7.49
C GLY A 35 -8.53 6.20 -6.63
N THR A 36 -8.78 5.07 -7.28
CA THR A 36 -8.83 3.77 -6.62
C THR A 36 -7.45 3.13 -6.58
N VAL A 37 -7.03 2.64 -5.42
CA VAL A 37 -5.79 1.87 -5.29
C VAL A 37 -5.89 0.59 -6.12
N GLU A 38 -4.92 0.38 -7.01
CA GLU A 38 -4.88 -0.78 -7.91
C GLU A 38 -3.94 -1.88 -7.38
N GLN A 39 -2.73 -1.51 -6.96
CA GLN A 39 -1.75 -2.46 -6.43
C GLN A 39 -0.98 -1.86 -5.24
N VAL A 40 -0.45 -2.75 -4.39
CA VAL A 40 0.45 -2.42 -3.28
C VAL A 40 1.80 -3.09 -3.53
N TYR A 41 2.89 -2.39 -3.22
CA TYR A 41 4.27 -2.84 -3.43
C TYR A 41 5.09 -2.65 -2.17
N LEU A 42 6.02 -3.56 -1.91
CA LEU A 42 7.07 -3.35 -0.90
C LEU A 42 8.10 -2.33 -1.41
N ASP A 43 8.55 -1.47 -0.52
CA ASP A 43 9.56 -0.44 -0.78
C ASP A 43 10.54 -0.37 0.39
N GLU A 44 11.84 -0.40 0.11
CA GLU A 44 12.87 -0.43 1.16
C GLU A 44 12.96 0.90 1.94
N LEU A 45 12.51 2.01 1.35
CA LEU A 45 12.61 3.35 1.96
C LEU A 45 11.32 3.74 2.70
N HIS A 46 10.16 3.43 2.12
CA HIS A 46 8.85 3.87 2.63
C HIS A 46 7.99 2.71 3.17
N GLY A 47 8.49 1.47 3.15
CA GLY A 47 7.78 0.27 3.56
C GLY A 47 6.79 -0.21 2.50
N LEU A 48 5.75 0.60 2.23
CA LEU A 48 4.72 0.29 1.24
C LEU A 48 4.50 1.45 0.27
N ARG A 49 4.27 1.09 -0.99
CA ARG A 49 3.82 1.98 -2.05
C ARG A 49 2.55 1.48 -2.70
N ILE A 50 1.76 2.40 -3.25
CA ILE A 50 0.55 2.09 -3.99
C ILE A 50 0.62 2.62 -5.42
N SER A 51 -0.04 1.94 -6.34
CA SER A 51 -0.49 2.56 -7.60
C SER A 51 -1.96 2.96 -7.50
N ILE A 52 -2.33 4.01 -8.20
CA ILE A 52 -3.72 4.48 -8.30
C ILE A 52 -4.15 4.30 -9.75
N ASN A 53 -5.31 3.68 -9.97
CA ASN A 53 -5.87 3.47 -11.29
C ASN A 53 -5.98 4.81 -12.04
N GLY A 54 -5.48 4.85 -13.27
CA GLY A 54 -5.50 6.03 -14.13
C GLY A 54 -4.37 7.05 -13.87
N HIS A 55 -3.44 6.77 -12.95
CA HIS A 55 -2.28 7.62 -12.68
C HIS A 55 -0.97 6.85 -12.82
N GLU A 56 -0.02 7.43 -13.54
CA GLU A 56 1.32 6.86 -13.63
C GLU A 56 2.14 7.15 -12.37
N GLY A 57 2.72 6.09 -11.82
CA GLY A 57 3.64 6.19 -10.69
C GLY A 57 3.27 5.26 -9.52
N ARG A 58 4.11 5.32 -8.49
CA ARG A 58 3.92 4.62 -7.23
C ARG A 58 4.20 5.59 -6.09
N TRP A 59 3.26 5.70 -5.16
CA TRP A 59 3.35 6.68 -4.07
C TRP A 59 3.44 5.98 -2.72
N PRO A 60 4.23 6.51 -1.77
CA PRO A 60 4.26 5.99 -0.42
C PRO A 60 2.86 5.96 0.20
N VAL A 61 2.53 4.88 0.92
CA VAL A 61 1.26 4.78 1.64
C VAL A 61 1.06 5.95 2.62
N SER A 62 2.14 6.52 3.14
CA SER A 62 2.11 7.68 4.04
C SER A 62 1.58 8.98 3.40
N THR A 63 1.41 9.01 2.08
CA THR A 63 0.93 10.20 1.35
C THR A 63 -0.56 10.17 1.04
N ILE A 64 -1.22 9.04 1.33
CA ILE A 64 -2.63 8.81 1.00
C ILE A 64 -3.51 9.31 2.15
N LYS A 65 -4.69 9.81 1.79
CA LYS A 65 -5.81 10.02 2.68
C LYS A 65 -6.99 9.22 2.13
N PHE A 66 -7.71 8.51 3.00
CA PHE A 66 -8.95 7.90 2.58
C PHE A 66 -9.94 8.99 2.21
N ALA A 67 -10.62 8.83 1.08
CA ALA A 67 -11.78 9.66 0.80
C ALA A 67 -12.83 9.31 1.85
N GLU A 68 -13.01 10.19 2.83
CA GLU A 68 -14.09 10.06 3.82
C GLU A 68 -15.44 9.99 3.11
N ARG A 69 -16.39 9.31 3.76
CA ARG A 69 -17.77 9.23 3.30
C ARG A 69 -18.59 10.37 3.89
#